data_AF-A0A1Q3HU15-F1
#
_entry.id   AF-A0A1Q3HU15-F1
#
_cell.length_a   1.000
_cell.length_b   1.000
_cell.length_c   1.000
_cell.angle_alpha   90.00
_cell.angle_beta   90.00
_cell.angle_gamma   90.00
#
_symmetry.space_group_name_H-M   'P 1'
#
loop_
_entity.id
_entity.type
_entity.pdbx_description
1 polymer ?
#
loop_
_entity_poly.entity_id
_entity_poly.type
_entity_poly.pdbx_seq_one_letter_code
_entity_poly.pdbx_strand_id
1 'polypeptide(L)'
;MGFRCNAGWCGRSCQPDEPTSCPQGFFCREGIDGHSCLPTCEETGCSNGQECVSLGEGISVCAVVRGNNCQKVPCSEGGLCSVWPPRYEDSRLELKMACSRVSCSDGGPACPPGTSCVQGLCRHPSESGPFDAGPPVSPPRHP
;
A
#
# COMPACT_ATOMS: atom_id res chain seq x y z
N MET A 1 27.18 -11.43 -15.66
CA MET A 1 26.44 -10.37 -14.94
C MET A 1 25.16 -11.00 -14.41
N GLY A 2 24.98 -11.02 -13.08
CA GLY A 2 23.82 -11.67 -12.45
C GLY A 2 22.79 -10.64 -12.02
N PHE A 3 21.50 -10.98 -12.15
CA PHE A 3 20.42 -10.23 -11.53
C PHE A 3 20.36 -10.57 -10.03
N ARG A 4 19.99 -9.60 -9.20
CA ARG A 4 19.76 -9.74 -7.76
C ARG A 4 18.32 -9.33 -7.47
N CYS A 5 17.63 -10.09 -6.64
CA CYS A 5 16.20 -9.91 -6.41
C CYS A 5 15.94 -9.41 -5.00
N ASN A 6 15.26 -8.28 -4.87
CA ASN A 6 14.93 -7.63 -3.61
C ASN A 6 13.44 -7.25 -3.63
N ALA A 7 12.70 -7.67 -2.60
CA ALA A 7 11.27 -7.39 -2.45
C ALA A 7 10.41 -7.77 -3.69
N GLY A 8 10.73 -8.88 -4.35
CA GLY A 8 10.01 -9.35 -5.55
C GLY A 8 10.43 -8.66 -6.86
N TRP A 9 11.42 -7.76 -6.81
CA TRP A 9 11.96 -7.06 -7.97
C TRP A 9 13.39 -7.50 -8.23
N CYS A 10 13.69 -7.93 -9.45
CA CYS A 10 15.03 -8.34 -9.84
C CYS A 10 15.69 -7.27 -10.71
N GLY A 11 16.88 -6.84 -10.30
CA GLY A 11 17.65 -5.80 -10.94
C GLY A 11 19.09 -6.23 -11.19
N ARG A 12 19.78 -5.51 -12.07
CA ARG A 12 21.24 -5.63 -12.17
C ARG A 12 21.90 -5.22 -10.85
N SER A 13 23.06 -5.78 -10.55
CA SER A 13 23.87 -5.28 -9.44
C SER A 13 24.31 -3.83 -9.65
N CYS A 14 24.41 -3.06 -8.57
CA CYS A 14 24.82 -1.67 -8.58
C CYS A 14 25.80 -1.35 -7.44
N GLN A 15 26.44 -0.18 -7.52
CA GLN A 15 27.28 0.36 -6.45
C GLN A 15 26.62 1.63 -5.89
N PRO A 16 26.36 1.71 -4.57
CA PRO A 16 25.69 2.86 -3.96
C PRO A 16 26.41 4.18 -4.20
N ASP A 17 27.74 4.15 -4.17
CA ASP A 17 28.59 5.33 -4.31
C ASP A 17 28.81 5.74 -5.77
N GLU A 18 28.24 5.00 -6.72
CA GLU A 18 28.33 5.28 -8.16
C GLU A 18 26.93 5.58 -8.74
N PRO A 19 26.54 6.87 -8.87
CA PRO A 19 25.22 7.26 -9.38
C PRO A 19 24.91 6.74 -10.78
N THR A 20 25.94 6.47 -11.59
CA THR A 20 25.82 5.93 -12.96
C THR A 20 25.66 4.42 -13.02
N SER A 21 25.73 3.72 -11.88
CA SER A 21 25.61 2.26 -11.83
C SER A 21 24.20 1.76 -12.17
N CYS A 22 23.18 2.59 -11.96
CA CYS A 22 21.81 2.35 -12.37
C CYS A 22 21.39 3.25 -13.55
N PRO A 23 20.65 2.71 -14.53
CA PRO A 23 20.09 3.51 -15.61
C PRO A 23 19.00 4.46 -15.08
N GLN A 24 18.67 5.49 -15.87
CA GLN A 24 17.59 6.42 -15.54
C GLN A 24 16.27 5.67 -15.25
N GLY A 25 15.54 6.11 -14.22
CA GLY A 25 14.33 5.43 -13.73
C GLY A 25 14.61 4.26 -12.79
N PHE A 26 15.85 4.11 -12.32
CA PHE A 26 16.24 3.11 -11.33
C PHE A 26 17.14 3.73 -10.26
N PHE A 27 17.04 3.20 -9.05
CA PHE A 27 17.90 3.58 -7.93
C PHE A 27 18.59 2.35 -7.36
N CYS A 28 19.79 2.53 -6.82
CA CYS A 28 20.54 1.46 -6.19
C CYS A 28 20.04 1.24 -4.76
N ARG A 29 19.69 0.00 -4.42
CA ARG A 29 19.25 -0.34 -3.06
C ARG A 29 19.85 -1.65 -2.60
N GLU A 30 20.20 -1.70 -1.32
CA GLU A 30 20.60 -2.91 -0.62
C GLU A 30 19.38 -3.82 -0.37
N GLY A 31 19.56 -5.12 -0.57
CA GLY A 31 18.70 -6.10 0.06
C GLY A 31 19.46 -7.40 0.30
N ILE A 32 18.75 -8.50 0.57
CA ILE A 32 19.34 -9.74 1.12
C ILE A 32 20.44 -10.30 0.21
N ASP A 33 20.24 -10.23 -1.10
CA ASP A 33 21.22 -10.73 -2.07
C ASP A 33 22.24 -9.66 -2.48
N GLY A 34 22.31 -8.53 -1.77
CA GLY A 34 23.16 -7.38 -2.06
C GLY A 34 22.48 -6.32 -2.93
N HIS A 35 23.28 -5.34 -3.34
CA HIS A 35 22.81 -4.13 -4.02
C HIS A 35 22.28 -4.41 -5.43
N SER A 36 21.09 -3.91 -5.73
CA SER A 36 20.43 -4.04 -7.04
C SER A 36 19.73 -2.76 -7.47
N CYS A 37 19.67 -2.51 -8.78
CA CYS A 37 18.86 -1.43 -9.34
C CYS A 37 17.36 -1.77 -9.29
N LEU A 38 16.60 -1.00 -8.52
CA LEU A 38 15.14 -1.13 -8.40
C LEU A 38 14.44 0.02 -9.13
N PRO A 39 13.24 -0.19 -9.67
CA PRO A 39 12.56 0.83 -10.46
C PRO A 39 12.04 1.97 -9.59
N THR A 40 12.07 3.18 -10.16
CA THR A 40 11.40 4.37 -9.63
C THR A 40 10.86 5.22 -10.77
N CYS A 41 9.65 5.74 -10.58
CA CYS A 41 9.01 6.68 -11.49
C CYS A 41 8.82 8.08 -10.91
N GLU A 42 9.32 8.33 -9.70
CA GLU A 42 9.12 9.60 -8.98
C GLU A 42 9.73 10.80 -9.75
N GLU A 43 10.89 10.60 -10.36
CA GLU A 43 11.60 11.65 -11.10
C GLU A 43 11.33 11.60 -12.60
N THR A 44 11.14 10.40 -13.16
CA THR A 44 10.97 10.20 -14.60
C THR A 44 9.53 10.41 -15.07
N GLY A 45 8.57 10.28 -14.16
CA GLY A 45 7.15 10.28 -14.48
C GLY A 45 6.73 9.06 -15.30
N CYS A 46 5.45 9.01 -15.66
CA CYS A 46 4.86 7.91 -16.41
C CYS A 46 4.27 8.37 -17.73
N SER A 47 4.22 7.44 -18.69
CA SER A 47 3.58 7.67 -19.99
C SER A 47 2.08 7.89 -19.85
N ASN A 48 1.46 8.51 -20.87
CA ASN A 48 0.04 8.85 -20.85
C ASN A 48 -0.85 7.66 -20.49
N GLY A 49 -1.71 7.86 -19.48
CA GLY A 49 -2.65 6.83 -18.98
C GLY A 49 -2.09 5.91 -17.91
N GLN A 50 -0.82 6.08 -17.51
CA GLN A 50 -0.23 5.41 -16.35
C GLN A 50 -0.01 6.40 -15.22
N GLU A 51 -0.01 5.89 -14.00
CA GLU A 51 0.31 6.61 -12.79
C GLU A 51 1.55 6.01 -12.14
N CYS A 52 2.34 6.86 -11.49
CA CYS A 52 3.43 6.39 -10.65
C CYS A 52 2.82 5.85 -9.34
N VAL A 53 2.99 4.55 -9.11
CA VAL A 53 2.44 3.85 -7.93
C VAL A 53 3.60 3.39 -7.06
N SER A 54 3.57 3.76 -5.78
CA SER A 54 4.54 3.30 -4.79
C SER A 54 4.20 1.86 -4.37
N LEU A 55 5.21 1.00 -4.33
CA LEU A 55 5.07 -0.38 -3.84
C LEU A 55 5.71 -0.57 -2.47
N GLY A 56 6.13 0.53 -1.84
CA GLY A 56 6.87 0.53 -0.59
C GLY A 56 8.38 0.48 -0.81
N GLU A 57 9.10 0.83 0.26
CA GLU A 57 10.55 0.76 0.32
C GLU A 57 11.31 1.49 -0.83
N GLY A 58 10.75 2.62 -1.28
CA GLY A 58 11.29 3.45 -2.36
C GLY A 58 11.01 2.93 -3.77
N ILE A 59 10.43 1.74 -3.91
CA ILE A 59 10.09 1.17 -5.21
C ILE A 59 8.82 1.86 -5.72
N SER A 60 8.87 2.36 -6.95
CA SER A 60 7.69 2.86 -7.64
C SER A 60 7.71 2.50 -9.12
N VAL A 61 6.51 2.27 -9.66
CA VAL A 61 6.33 1.76 -11.03
C VAL A 61 5.21 2.48 -11.76
N CYS A 62 5.37 2.60 -13.07
CA CYS A 62 4.31 3.10 -13.93
C CYS A 62 3.28 2.00 -14.18
N ALA A 63 2.05 2.23 -13.73
CA ALA A 63 0.95 1.29 -13.87
C ALA A 63 -0.36 1.98 -14.25
N VAL A 64 -1.24 1.25 -14.93
CA VAL A 64 -2.65 1.63 -15.07
C VAL A 64 -3.36 1.26 -13.77
N VAL A 65 -3.90 2.25 -13.06
CA VAL A 65 -4.65 2.01 -11.82
C VAL A 65 -6.10 1.70 -12.16
N ARG A 66 -6.56 0.52 -11.74
CA ARG A 66 -7.97 0.11 -11.86
C ARG A 66 -8.72 0.50 -10.58
N GLY A 67 -9.59 1.49 -10.68
CA GLY A 67 -10.37 2.02 -9.56
C GLY A 67 -9.72 3.23 -8.91
N ASN A 68 -9.97 3.46 -7.62
CA ASN A 68 -9.44 4.61 -6.90
C ASN A 68 -7.99 4.38 -6.47
N ASN A 69 -7.12 5.35 -6.78
CA ASN A 69 -5.75 5.37 -6.29
C ASN A 69 -5.71 5.88 -4.83
N CYS A 70 -5.67 4.97 -3.86
CA CYS A 70 -5.64 5.31 -2.43
C CYS A 70 -4.30 5.91 -1.94
N GLN A 71 -3.27 6.01 -2.80
CA GLN A 71 -2.05 6.77 -2.51
C GLN A 71 -2.19 8.25 -2.86
N LYS A 72 -3.03 8.56 -3.86
CA LYS A 72 -3.36 9.95 -4.22
C LYS A 72 -4.50 10.52 -3.40
N VAL A 73 -5.55 9.72 -3.20
CA VAL A 73 -6.68 10.05 -2.34
C VAL A 73 -6.53 9.20 -1.08
N PRO A 74 -6.03 9.76 0.03
CA PRO A 74 -5.78 8.99 1.24
C PRO A 74 -7.05 8.29 1.70
N CYS A 75 -6.88 7.09 2.23
CA CYS A 75 -7.97 6.42 2.92
C CYS A 75 -8.45 7.26 4.10
N SER A 76 -9.74 7.13 4.43
CA SER A 76 -10.28 7.65 5.68
C SER A 76 -9.47 7.13 6.88
N GLU A 77 -9.51 7.87 7.99
CA GLU A 77 -8.65 7.63 9.15
C GLU A 77 -8.64 6.15 9.55
N GLY A 78 -7.43 5.58 9.65
CA GLY A 78 -7.17 4.17 9.98
C GLY A 78 -7.36 3.13 8.86
N GLY A 79 -7.70 3.55 7.63
CA GLY A 79 -7.63 2.68 6.46
C GLY A 79 -6.19 2.53 5.93
N LEU A 80 -5.81 1.31 5.54
CA LEU A 80 -4.55 1.05 4.85
C LEU A 80 -4.78 1.04 3.34
N CYS A 81 -3.93 1.72 2.59
CA CYS A 81 -3.95 1.62 1.15
C CYS A 81 -3.32 0.29 0.72
N SER A 82 -4.15 -0.66 0.33
CA SER A 82 -3.69 -1.94 -0.20
C SER A 82 -3.49 -1.85 -1.70
N VAL A 83 -2.33 -2.31 -2.14
CA VAL A 83 -2.01 -2.52 -3.55
C VAL A 83 -2.05 -4.02 -3.79
N TRP A 84 -2.94 -4.48 -4.67
CA TRP A 84 -3.02 -5.90 -5.01
C TRP A 84 -1.90 -6.28 -5.98
N PRO A 85 -1.52 -7.58 -6.03
CA PRO A 85 -0.48 -8.04 -6.92
C PRO A 85 -0.69 -7.59 -8.37
N PRO A 86 0.40 -7.27 -9.08
CA PRO A 86 0.33 -6.78 -10.44
C PRO A 86 -0.28 -7.79 -11.39
N ARG A 87 -1.02 -7.28 -12.38
CA ARG A 87 -1.40 -8.01 -13.58
C ARG A 87 -0.72 -7.37 -14.78
N TYR A 88 -0.26 -8.20 -15.72
CA TYR A 88 0.27 -7.73 -16.99
C TYR A 88 -0.78 -7.98 -18.06
N GLU A 89 -1.28 -6.90 -18.67
CA GLU A 89 -2.25 -6.93 -19.76
C GLU A 89 -1.70 -6.07 -20.91
N ASP A 90 -1.58 -6.62 -22.12
CA ASP A 90 -1.00 -5.95 -23.29
C ASP A 90 0.33 -5.23 -22.99
N SER A 91 1.24 -5.91 -22.27
CA SER A 91 2.55 -5.37 -21.83
C SER A 91 2.46 -4.15 -20.90
N ARG A 92 1.29 -3.80 -20.39
CA ARG A 92 1.09 -2.76 -19.36
C ARG A 92 0.91 -3.40 -18.00
N LEU A 93 1.53 -2.78 -17.01
CA LEU A 93 1.32 -3.12 -15.61
C LEU A 93 -0.03 -2.55 -15.17
N GLU A 94 -0.92 -3.40 -14.69
CA GLU A 94 -2.17 -2.99 -14.07
C GLU A 94 -2.15 -3.29 -12.57
N LEU A 95 -2.54 -2.29 -11.78
CA LEU A 95 -2.64 -2.39 -10.34
C LEU A 95 -4.07 -2.05 -9.90
N LYS A 96 -4.62 -2.88 -9.02
CA LYS A 96 -5.83 -2.53 -8.28
C LYS A 96 -5.42 -1.97 -6.93
N MET A 97 -6.10 -0.93 -6.50
CA MET A 97 -5.90 -0.28 -5.23
C MET A 97 -7.25 -0.01 -4.55
N ALA A 98 -7.23 0.00 -3.22
CA ALA A 98 -8.40 0.17 -2.38
C ALA A 98 -7.98 0.26 -0.92
N CYS A 99 -8.82 0.92 -0.14
CA CYS A 99 -8.68 1.01 1.30
C CYS A 99 -9.10 -0.32 1.93
N SER A 100 -8.16 -1.02 2.53
CA SER A 100 -8.44 -2.17 3.39
C SER A 100 -8.60 -1.70 4.83
N ARG A 101 -9.52 -2.35 5.55
CA ARG A 101 -9.68 -2.15 6.99
C ARG A 101 -8.64 -3.02 7.70
N VAL A 102 -7.94 -2.45 8.67
CA VAL A 102 -6.95 -3.16 9.48
C VAL A 102 -7.66 -4.18 10.35
N SER A 103 -7.19 -5.43 10.35
CA SER A 103 -7.66 -6.42 11.32
C SER A 103 -7.12 -6.11 12.71
N CYS A 104 -7.98 -6.21 13.71
CA CYS A 104 -7.63 -6.01 15.12
C CYS A 104 -8.13 -7.18 15.95
N SER A 105 -7.48 -7.43 17.08
CA SER A 105 -7.86 -8.47 18.05
C SER A 105 -7.33 -8.08 19.42
N ASP A 106 -7.85 -8.70 20.48
CA ASP A 106 -7.24 -8.59 21.81
C ASP A 106 -5.82 -9.16 21.76
N GLY A 107 -4.82 -8.32 22.06
CA GLY A 107 -3.39 -8.63 21.93
C GLY A 107 -2.80 -8.49 20.51
N GLY A 108 -3.60 -8.04 19.53
CA GLY A 108 -3.13 -7.71 18.18
C GLY A 108 -2.60 -6.27 18.06
N PRO A 109 -2.19 -5.84 16.84
CA PRO A 109 -1.82 -4.45 16.61
C PRO A 109 -2.99 -3.52 16.94
N ALA A 110 -2.69 -2.44 17.66
CA ALA A 110 -3.68 -1.43 18.00
C ALA A 110 -4.22 -0.76 16.74
N CYS A 111 -5.52 -0.47 16.74
CA CYS A 111 -6.12 0.30 15.66
C CYS A 111 -5.46 1.69 15.57
N PRO A 112 -5.27 2.23 14.36
CA PRO A 112 -4.76 3.58 14.19
C PRO A 112 -5.64 4.61 14.93
N PRO A 113 -5.08 5.77 15.31
CA PRO A 113 -5.85 6.87 15.90
C PRO A 113 -7.12 7.18 15.10
N GLY A 114 -8.19 7.58 15.79
CA GLY A 114 -9.49 7.88 15.18
C GLY A 114 -10.34 6.66 14.82
N THR A 115 -9.84 5.43 14.99
CA THR A 115 -10.60 4.20 14.74
C THR A 115 -10.75 3.32 15.98
N SER A 116 -11.77 2.48 15.99
CA SER A 116 -12.05 1.52 17.06
C SER A 116 -12.11 0.10 16.51
N CYS A 117 -11.68 -0.87 17.32
CA CYS A 117 -11.80 -2.27 16.94
C CYS A 117 -13.25 -2.74 17.05
N VAL A 118 -13.91 -2.98 15.91
CA VAL A 118 -15.30 -3.41 15.83
C VAL A 118 -15.36 -4.70 15.01
N GLN A 119 -15.75 -5.80 15.66
CA GLN A 119 -15.84 -7.13 15.05
C GLN A 119 -14.53 -7.58 14.37
N GLY A 120 -13.39 -7.30 15.02
CA GLY A 120 -12.08 -7.68 14.53
C GLY A 120 -11.54 -6.83 13.39
N LEU A 121 -12.16 -5.67 13.10
CA LEU A 121 -11.69 -4.70 12.12
C LEU A 121 -11.68 -3.29 12.71
N CYS A 122 -10.64 -2.52 12.41
CA CYS A 122 -10.58 -1.10 12.73
C CYS A 122 -11.58 -0.35 11.85
N ARG A 123 -12.50 0.36 12.49
CA ARG A 123 -13.56 1.15 11.84
C ARG A 123 -13.54 2.58 12.36
N HIS A 124 -13.79 3.53 11.47
CA HIS A 124 -14.04 4.92 11.86
C HIS A 124 -15.52 5.10 12.26
N PRO A 125 -15.85 5.94 13.26
CA PRO A 125 -17.22 6.19 13.69
C PRO A 125 -18.18 6.64 12.58
N SER A 126 -17.68 7.30 11.53
CA SER A 126 -18.49 7.73 10.37
C SER A 126 -18.82 6.61 9.39
N GLU A 127 -18.10 5.48 9.45
CA GLU A 127 -18.43 4.26 8.71
C GLU A 127 -19.40 3.35 9.47
N SER A 128 -19.58 3.63 10.77
CA SER A 128 -20.62 3.02 11.61
C SER A 128 -21.97 3.61 11.21
N GLY A 129 -22.56 3.11 10.13
CA GLY A 129 -23.99 3.26 9.90
C GLY A 129 -24.80 2.78 11.13
N PRO A 130 -26.08 3.16 11.27
CA PRO A 130 -26.87 3.08 12.51
C PRO A 130 -27.16 1.66 13.05
N PHE A 131 -26.53 0.62 12.53
CA PHE A 131 -26.74 -0.77 12.92
C PHE A 131 -26.03 -1.18 14.23
N ASP A 132 -25.20 -0.32 14.82
CA ASP A 132 -24.58 -0.55 16.14
C ASP A 132 -25.28 0.18 17.30
N ALA A 133 -26.52 0.66 17.10
CA ALA A 133 -27.41 0.92 18.22
C ALA A 133 -28.04 -0.42 18.66
N GLY A 134 -27.37 -1.12 19.57
CA GLY A 134 -28.03 -2.18 20.34
C GLY A 134 -29.34 -1.65 20.94
N PRO A 135 -30.36 -2.50 21.15
CA PRO A 135 -31.66 -2.02 21.64
C PRO A 135 -31.46 -1.24 22.95
N PRO A 136 -32.20 -0.13 23.16
CA PRO A 136 -32.07 0.66 24.37
C PRO A 136 -32.36 -0.23 25.58
N VAL A 137 -31.35 -0.44 26.41
CA VAL A 137 -31.47 -1.18 27.66
C VAL A 137 -32.37 -0.36 28.57
N SER A 138 -33.60 -0.83 28.79
CA SER A 138 -34.52 -0.16 29.72
C SER A 138 -33.93 -0.24 31.14
N PRO A 139 -33.93 0.86 31.92
CA PRO A 139 -33.47 0.81 33.30
C PRO A 139 -34.36 -0.12 34.12
N PRO A 140 -33.81 -0.82 35.14
CA PRO A 140 -34.59 -1.71 35.97
C PRO A 140 -35.68 -0.93 36.71
N ARG A 141 -36.93 -1.40 36.61
CA ARG A 141 -37.98 -0.96 37.53
C ARG A 141 -37.66 -1.53 38.90
N HIS A 142 -37.26 -0.67 39.82
CA HIS A 142 -37.23 -1.01 41.23
C HIS A 142 -38.66 -1.17 41.75
N PRO A 143 -38.91 -2.15 42.63
CA PRO A 143 -40.21 -2.35 43.28
C PRO A 143 -40.58 -1.20 44.21
#